data_AF-A0A518CYZ6-F1
#
_entry.id   AF-A0A518CYZ6-F1
#
_cell.length_a   1.000
_cell.length_b   1.000
_cell.length_c   1.000
_cell.angle_alpha   90.00
_cell.angle_beta   90.00
_cell.angle_gamma   90.00
#
_symmetry.space_group_name_H-M   'P 1'
#
loop_
_entity.id
_entity.type
_entity.pdbx_description
1 polymer ?
#
loop_
_entity_poly.entity_id
_entity_poly.type
_entity_poly.pdbx_seq_one_letter_code
_entity_poly.pdbx_strand_id
1 'polypeptide(L)'
;MRTLRPVLSILFVGLLGALGQRALAGATDIHGAAAPSLQERSARAEADTTSEPLELFEVVRIVDGDTLHITRNGVKEKLRLLSVDTEEKLSGNPNLSETKPETLFGQEATEWAQRFFPARSSVDGKVMVGLRFPDGVEAHDVYGRLLCHVLLADGTDFNVLLVREGWSPYFNKYGNSRICHAEFVAAQNEARRAKVGIWNPETNRPDDPSQRAIVRPYDRLLPWWNARAEAIDGARARHERNPVLNVEADRPDDVQLAAWASEGGATVEVFGSIDRIFDEDDGSVTLLLRTGEKDRAIRVRIAKNHNAQFDLDDLRRRSTEEFIQNYLVFRGTLQPARRGGWELWVAASDQVRLGGPEPR
;
A
#
# COMPACT_ATOMS: atom_id res chain seq x y z
N MET A 1 58.54 31.12 -0.81
CA MET A 1 58.77 29.66 -0.85
C MET A 1 57.55 28.94 -0.29
N ARG A 2 56.79 28.25 -1.14
CA ARG A 2 55.96 27.07 -0.83
C ARG A 2 55.53 26.47 -2.16
N THR A 3 55.83 25.19 -2.34
CA THR A 3 55.80 24.44 -3.59
C THR A 3 54.43 23.82 -3.87
N LEU A 4 54.00 23.89 -5.13
CA LEU A 4 52.87 23.16 -5.72
C LEU A 4 53.38 21.89 -6.42
N ARG A 5 52.59 20.81 -6.43
CA ARG A 5 52.70 19.70 -7.39
C ARG A 5 51.30 19.23 -7.87
N PRO A 6 51.19 18.70 -9.10
CA PRO A 6 49.94 18.72 -9.88
C PRO A 6 49.28 17.34 -10.10
N VAL A 7 48.07 17.41 -10.65
CA VAL A 7 47.15 16.32 -11.05
C VAL A 7 47.53 15.74 -12.43
N LEU A 8 47.31 14.44 -12.63
CA LEU A 8 47.54 13.72 -13.90
C LEU A 8 46.21 13.24 -14.50
N SER A 9 45.95 13.62 -15.75
CA SER A 9 44.88 13.13 -16.62
C SER A 9 45.45 12.13 -17.63
N ILE A 10 44.72 11.06 -17.95
CA ILE A 10 45.07 10.15 -19.06
C ILE A 10 43.85 9.97 -19.97
N LEU A 11 44.03 10.34 -21.24
CA LEU A 11 43.19 10.03 -22.40
C LEU A 11 43.50 8.61 -22.91
N PHE A 12 42.51 7.92 -23.48
CA PHE A 12 42.73 6.75 -24.34
C PHE A 12 42.04 6.96 -25.69
N VAL A 13 42.83 6.86 -26.77
CA VAL A 13 42.42 6.82 -28.18
C VAL A 13 42.62 5.38 -28.66
N GLY A 14 41.69 4.88 -29.48
CA GLY A 14 41.52 3.46 -29.76
C GLY A 14 42.34 2.88 -30.91
N LEU A 15 41.98 1.64 -31.26
CA LEU A 15 42.43 0.97 -32.48
C LEU A 15 41.35 -0.02 -32.95
N LEU A 16 40.93 0.12 -34.20
CA LEU A 16 40.13 -0.84 -34.97
C LEU A 16 41.08 -1.72 -35.80
N GLY A 17 40.84 -3.02 -35.85
CA GLY A 17 41.47 -3.97 -36.77
C GLY A 17 40.60 -5.23 -36.92
N ALA A 18 40.36 -5.64 -38.15
CA ALA A 18 39.22 -6.46 -38.56
C ALA A 18 39.55 -7.94 -38.88
N LEU A 19 38.47 -8.72 -38.99
CA LEU A 19 38.24 -9.99 -39.70
C LEU A 19 38.66 -11.34 -39.09
N GLY A 20 37.65 -12.22 -38.97
CA GLY A 20 37.80 -13.67 -38.87
C GLY A 20 36.52 -14.40 -38.48
N GLN A 21 35.59 -14.61 -39.43
CA GLN A 21 34.47 -15.54 -39.25
C GLN A 21 34.97 -17.00 -39.28
N ARG A 22 34.61 -17.81 -38.27
CA ARG A 22 34.18 -19.21 -38.46
C ARG A 22 33.59 -19.84 -37.18
N ALA A 23 32.34 -20.26 -37.35
CA ALA A 23 31.67 -21.48 -36.86
C ALA A 23 31.40 -21.72 -35.36
N LEU A 24 30.12 -22.00 -35.14
CA LEU A 24 29.42 -22.53 -33.97
C LEU A 24 30.14 -23.68 -33.24
N ALA A 25 30.13 -23.64 -31.91
CA ALA A 25 29.62 -24.69 -31.03
C ALA A 25 29.88 -24.32 -29.55
N GLY A 26 28.87 -24.42 -28.68
CA GLY A 26 29.04 -24.38 -27.23
C GLY A 26 28.13 -23.40 -26.48
N ALA A 27 26.81 -23.56 -26.62
CA ALA A 27 25.87 -23.07 -25.62
C ALA A 27 25.62 -24.20 -24.62
N THR A 28 25.93 -23.99 -23.34
CA THR A 28 25.48 -24.81 -22.22
C THR A 28 25.00 -23.91 -21.09
N ASP A 29 23.67 -23.82 -21.00
CA ASP A 29 22.85 -23.87 -19.79
C ASP A 29 23.20 -22.96 -18.61
N ILE A 30 22.76 -21.70 -18.72
CA ILE A 30 22.28 -20.94 -17.56
C ILE A 30 20.79 -21.26 -17.37
N HIS A 31 20.49 -22.22 -16.48
CA HIS A 31 19.13 -22.49 -16.04
C HIS A 31 18.57 -21.24 -15.35
N GLY A 32 17.73 -20.50 -16.08
CA GLY A 32 16.82 -19.53 -15.48
C GLY A 32 15.77 -20.28 -14.67
N ALA A 33 15.76 -20.08 -13.36
CA ALA A 33 14.64 -20.52 -12.53
C ALA A 33 13.39 -19.75 -12.98
N ALA A 34 12.45 -20.44 -13.62
CA ALA A 34 11.16 -19.87 -13.98
C ALA A 34 10.39 -19.49 -12.70
N ALA A 35 9.67 -18.37 -12.76
CA ALA A 35 8.78 -17.98 -11.67
C ALA A 35 7.73 -19.08 -11.43
N PRO A 36 7.41 -19.40 -10.16
CA PRO A 36 6.49 -20.49 -9.85
C PRO A 36 5.11 -20.22 -10.43
N SER A 37 4.51 -21.29 -10.93
CA SER A 37 3.18 -21.30 -11.54
C SER A 37 2.10 -20.92 -10.52
N LEU A 38 0.93 -20.49 -11.01
CA LEU A 38 -0.22 -20.17 -10.15
C LEU A 38 -0.63 -21.35 -9.27
N GLN A 39 -0.51 -22.59 -9.77
CA GLN A 39 -0.80 -23.81 -9.00
C GLN A 39 0.22 -24.06 -7.89
N GLU A 40 1.51 -23.81 -8.12
CA GLU A 40 2.55 -23.92 -7.09
C GLU A 40 2.44 -22.82 -6.04
N ARG A 41 2.01 -21.61 -6.44
CA ARG A 41 1.68 -20.52 -5.51
C ARG A 41 0.47 -20.85 -4.66
N SER A 42 -0.58 -21.43 -5.25
CA SER A 42 -1.76 -21.90 -4.52
C SER A 42 -1.42 -23.04 -3.54
N ALA A 43 -0.61 -24.03 -3.95
CA ALA A 43 -0.19 -25.11 -3.07
C ALA A 43 0.73 -24.64 -1.92
N ARG A 44 1.57 -23.63 -2.18
CA ARG A 44 2.39 -22.99 -1.13
C ARG A 44 1.57 -22.11 -0.20
N ALA A 45 0.52 -21.46 -0.70
CA ALA A 45 -0.45 -20.74 0.11
C ALA A 45 -1.27 -21.71 0.99
N GLU A 46 -1.68 -22.86 0.47
CA GLU A 46 -2.33 -23.91 1.27
C GLU A 46 -1.42 -24.46 2.37
N ALA A 47 -0.12 -24.68 2.08
CA ALA A 47 0.86 -25.10 3.10
C ALA A 47 1.15 -24.03 4.18
N ASP A 48 0.92 -22.75 3.88
CA ASP A 48 1.17 -21.59 4.77
C ASP A 48 -0.08 -21.18 5.59
N THR A 49 -1.19 -21.90 5.44
CA THR A 49 -2.45 -21.58 6.15
C THR A 49 -2.65 -22.30 7.48
N THR A 50 -1.74 -23.19 7.89
CA THR A 50 -1.92 -24.02 9.10
C THR A 50 -0.64 -24.35 9.89
N SER A 51 0.50 -23.69 9.66
CA SER A 51 1.66 -23.90 10.52
C SER A 51 1.68 -22.88 11.67
N GLU A 52 1.83 -23.37 12.90
CA GLU A 52 2.14 -22.54 14.06
C GLU A 52 3.30 -21.57 13.74
N PRO A 53 3.28 -20.35 14.29
CA PRO A 53 4.33 -19.38 14.01
C PRO A 53 5.71 -19.87 14.46
N LEU A 54 6.72 -19.69 13.59
CA LEU A 54 8.10 -20.10 13.86
C LEU A 54 8.74 -19.36 15.04
N GLU A 55 8.31 -18.12 15.27
CA GLU A 55 8.79 -17.25 16.35
C GLU A 55 7.61 -16.54 17.01
N LEU A 56 7.68 -16.40 18.33
CA LEU A 56 6.69 -15.69 19.14
C LEU A 56 7.32 -14.48 19.83
N PHE A 57 6.58 -13.38 19.88
CA PHE A 57 6.99 -12.12 20.49
C PHE A 57 6.05 -11.74 21.64
N GLU A 58 6.63 -11.20 22.72
CA GLU A 58 5.86 -10.74 23.88
C GLU A 58 5.10 -9.45 23.54
N VAL A 59 3.76 -9.48 23.68
CA VAL A 59 2.91 -8.31 23.58
C VAL A 59 3.01 -7.52 24.88
N VAL A 60 3.61 -6.34 24.81
CA VAL A 60 3.80 -5.45 25.98
C VAL A 60 2.71 -4.38 26.10
N ARG A 61 1.90 -4.17 25.05
CA ARG A 61 0.75 -3.27 25.09
C ARG A 61 -0.25 -3.59 23.98
N ILE A 62 -1.53 -3.60 24.34
CA ILE A 62 -2.66 -3.60 23.41
C ILE A 62 -3.20 -2.16 23.39
N VAL A 63 -3.05 -1.46 22.26
CA VAL A 63 -3.41 -0.03 22.16
C VAL A 63 -4.90 0.14 21.84
N ASP A 64 -5.35 -0.62 20.85
CA ASP A 64 -6.71 -0.74 20.34
C ASP A 64 -6.82 -2.08 19.57
N GLY A 65 -7.92 -2.30 18.85
CA GLY A 65 -8.19 -3.57 18.20
C GLY A 65 -7.29 -3.90 17.00
N ASP A 66 -6.57 -2.94 16.43
CA ASP A 66 -5.71 -3.13 15.25
C ASP A 66 -4.27 -2.60 15.42
N THR A 67 -3.90 -2.22 16.66
CA THR A 67 -2.56 -1.74 17.03
C THR A 67 -2.06 -2.41 18.31
N LEU A 68 -0.93 -3.12 18.19
CA LEU A 68 -0.23 -3.76 19.30
C LEU A 68 1.19 -3.21 19.43
N HIS A 69 1.79 -3.33 20.60
CA HIS A 69 3.24 -3.21 20.78
C HIS A 69 3.82 -4.51 21.28
N ILE A 70 4.93 -4.93 20.67
CA ILE A 70 5.67 -6.11 21.06
C ILE A 70 7.09 -5.75 21.51
N THR A 71 7.76 -6.70 22.16
CA THR A 71 9.21 -6.67 22.34
C THR A 71 9.85 -7.67 21.38
N ARG A 72 10.76 -7.19 20.53
CA ARG A 72 11.56 -7.99 19.61
C ARG A 72 13.03 -7.60 19.79
N ASN A 73 13.91 -8.56 20.04
CA ASN A 73 15.34 -8.33 20.29
C ASN A 73 15.62 -7.27 21.39
N GLY A 74 14.80 -7.24 22.44
CA GLY A 74 14.91 -6.26 23.53
C GLY A 74 14.45 -4.83 23.17
N VAL A 75 13.95 -4.61 21.95
CA VAL A 75 13.43 -3.34 21.47
C VAL A 75 11.91 -3.40 21.36
N LYS A 76 11.25 -2.30 21.73
CA LYS A 76 9.81 -2.17 21.58
C LYS A 76 9.47 -1.79 20.14
N GLU A 77 8.64 -2.59 19.51
CA GLU A 77 8.12 -2.33 18.17
C GLU A 77 6.61 -2.11 18.19
N LYS A 78 6.13 -1.26 17.28
CA LYS A 78 4.70 -0.98 17.12
C LYS A 78 4.20 -1.72 15.89
N LEU A 79 3.10 -2.43 16.03
CA LEU A 79 2.47 -3.19 14.96
C LEU A 79 1.25 -2.44 14.46
N ARG A 80 1.06 -2.40 13.14
CA ARG A 80 -0.20 -2.05 12.50
C ARG A 80 -0.73 -3.30 11.79
N LEU A 81 -1.88 -3.78 12.24
CA LEU A 81 -2.50 -4.97 11.67
C LEU A 81 -3.03 -4.63 10.27
N LEU A 82 -2.59 -5.42 9.28
CA LEU A 82 -2.98 -5.27 7.89
C LEU A 82 -4.42 -5.73 7.64
N SER A 83 -5.08 -5.08 6.67
CA SER A 83 -6.41 -5.45 6.18
C SER A 83 -7.56 -5.33 7.19
N VAL A 84 -7.31 -4.69 8.33
CA VAL A 84 -8.30 -4.39 9.38
C VAL A 84 -8.26 -2.89 9.74
N ASP A 85 -9.39 -2.36 10.16
CA ASP A 85 -9.59 -0.97 10.62
C ASP A 85 -10.73 -0.94 11.65
N THR A 86 -10.42 -1.26 12.91
CA THR A 86 -11.41 -1.19 13.99
C THR A 86 -11.88 0.25 14.16
N GLU A 87 -13.13 0.47 14.60
CA GLU A 87 -13.63 1.83 14.82
C GLU A 87 -12.80 2.55 15.90
N GLU A 88 -12.70 3.88 15.80
CA GLU A 88 -11.88 4.67 16.74
C GLU A 88 -12.55 4.69 18.12
N LYS A 89 -11.76 4.49 19.17
CA LYS A 89 -12.25 4.55 20.56
C LYS A 89 -12.46 5.98 21.05
N LEU A 90 -13.29 6.14 22.08
CA LEU A 90 -13.54 7.44 22.70
C LEU A 90 -12.23 8.03 23.27
N SER A 91 -11.82 9.18 22.74
CA SER A 91 -10.60 9.90 23.15
C SER A 91 -10.84 11.40 23.32
N GLY A 92 -12.03 11.89 22.95
CA GLY A 92 -12.39 13.30 23.01
C GLY A 92 -11.67 14.12 21.95
N ASN A 93 -11.19 13.49 20.87
CA ASN A 93 -10.50 14.18 19.80
C ASN A 93 -11.51 14.96 18.95
N PRO A 94 -11.41 16.30 18.88
CA PRO A 94 -12.35 17.10 18.09
C PRO A 94 -12.09 17.02 16.57
N ASN A 95 -10.96 16.45 16.13
CA ASN A 95 -10.51 16.46 14.73
C ASN A 95 -10.75 15.11 14.02
N LEU A 96 -11.93 14.53 14.18
CA LEU A 96 -12.28 13.25 13.56
C LEU A 96 -12.80 13.45 12.14
N SER A 97 -12.51 12.49 11.26
CA SER A 97 -13.07 12.45 9.91
C SER A 97 -14.49 11.89 9.95
N GLU A 98 -15.37 12.32 9.04
CA GLU A 98 -16.69 11.72 8.82
C GLU A 98 -16.60 10.19 8.59
N THR A 99 -15.50 9.73 8.00
CA THR A 99 -15.25 8.31 7.72
C THR A 99 -14.61 7.53 8.86
N LYS A 100 -14.16 8.22 9.91
CA LYS A 100 -13.49 7.66 11.10
C LYS A 100 -13.89 8.43 12.38
N PRO A 101 -15.19 8.46 12.75
CA PRO A 101 -15.62 9.01 14.01
C PRO A 101 -15.23 8.09 15.18
N GLU A 102 -15.25 8.65 16.39
CA GLU A 102 -15.18 7.89 17.64
C GLU A 102 -16.53 7.23 17.90
N THR A 103 -16.49 5.99 18.39
CA THR A 103 -17.69 5.15 18.54
C THR A 103 -17.67 4.38 19.86
N LEU A 104 -18.85 3.95 20.33
CA LEU A 104 -18.95 3.06 21.50
C LEU A 104 -18.30 1.71 21.20
N PHE A 105 -18.51 1.19 19.99
CA PHE A 105 -17.98 -0.09 19.57
C PHE A 105 -16.46 -0.06 19.38
N GLY A 106 -15.86 1.08 19.01
CA GLY A 106 -14.40 1.25 19.02
C GLY A 106 -13.79 1.11 20.43
N GLN A 107 -14.49 1.62 21.45
CA GLN A 107 -14.11 1.40 22.85
C GLN A 107 -14.26 -0.08 23.23
N GLU A 108 -15.38 -0.71 22.89
CA GLU A 108 -15.62 -2.14 23.16
C GLU A 108 -14.58 -3.04 22.48
N ALA A 109 -14.19 -2.74 21.23
CA ALA A 109 -13.19 -3.49 20.48
C ALA A 109 -11.81 -3.45 21.18
N THR A 110 -11.44 -2.29 21.72
CA THR A 110 -10.19 -2.14 22.48
C THR A 110 -10.21 -3.00 23.74
N GLU A 111 -11.30 -2.94 24.50
CA GLU A 111 -11.45 -3.73 25.72
C GLU A 111 -11.56 -5.24 25.45
N TRP A 112 -12.23 -5.61 24.37
CA TRP A 112 -12.29 -6.99 23.91
C TRP A 112 -10.89 -7.50 23.59
N ALA A 113 -10.08 -6.77 22.83
CA ALA A 113 -8.71 -7.19 22.51
C ALA A 113 -7.87 -7.35 23.78
N GLN A 114 -8.01 -6.43 24.74
CA GLN A 114 -7.33 -6.50 26.04
C GLN A 114 -7.71 -7.72 26.88
N ARG A 115 -8.93 -8.26 26.72
CA ARG A 115 -9.37 -9.50 27.35
C ARG A 115 -9.01 -10.74 26.52
N PHE A 116 -9.09 -10.64 25.20
CA PHE A 116 -8.91 -11.74 24.26
C PHE A 116 -7.49 -12.29 24.30
N PHE A 117 -6.48 -11.43 24.15
CA PHE A 117 -5.09 -11.84 24.04
C PHE A 117 -4.58 -12.60 25.28
N PRO A 118 -4.78 -12.11 26.52
CA PRO A 118 -4.44 -12.87 27.72
C PRO A 118 -5.16 -14.23 27.81
N ALA A 119 -6.40 -14.33 27.34
CA ALA A 119 -7.17 -15.56 27.41
C ALA A 119 -6.78 -16.61 26.35
N ARG A 120 -6.24 -16.18 25.20
CA ARG A 120 -6.02 -17.04 24.03
C ARG A 120 -4.56 -17.23 23.63
N SER A 121 -3.66 -16.37 24.08
CA SER A 121 -2.27 -16.34 23.59
C SER A 121 -1.25 -16.28 24.73
N SER A 122 -1.63 -16.69 25.94
CA SER A 122 -0.72 -16.71 27.09
C SER A 122 0.18 -17.94 27.07
N VAL A 123 1.49 -17.73 27.06
CA VAL A 123 2.53 -18.74 27.25
C VAL A 123 3.37 -18.31 28.45
N ASP A 124 3.50 -19.17 29.47
CA ASP A 124 4.22 -18.87 30.71
C ASP A 124 3.79 -17.54 31.39
N GLY A 125 2.49 -17.24 31.33
CA GLY A 125 1.91 -16.02 31.93
C GLY A 125 2.15 -14.73 31.14
N LYS A 126 2.73 -14.82 29.94
CA LYS A 126 2.96 -13.69 29.03
C LYS A 126 2.12 -13.84 27.78
N VAL A 127 1.58 -12.74 27.27
CA VAL A 127 0.90 -12.73 25.97
C VAL A 127 1.95 -12.82 24.87
N MET A 128 1.90 -13.89 24.08
CA MET A 128 2.85 -14.19 23.03
C MET A 128 2.13 -14.31 21.68
N VAL A 129 2.66 -13.69 20.63
CA VAL A 129 2.07 -13.73 19.28
C VAL A 129 3.13 -13.92 18.20
N GLY A 130 2.77 -14.59 17.12
CA GLY A 130 3.58 -14.67 15.90
C GLY A 130 3.27 -13.52 14.94
N LEU A 131 4.18 -13.27 14.01
CA LEU A 131 3.99 -12.28 12.95
C LEU A 131 4.04 -12.96 11.58
N ARG A 132 3.15 -12.52 10.68
CA ARG A 132 3.18 -12.92 9.27
C ARG A 132 3.18 -11.68 8.38
N PHE A 133 4.07 -11.67 7.39
CA PHE A 133 4.28 -10.54 6.49
C PHE A 133 3.85 -10.90 5.06
N PRO A 134 3.22 -9.97 4.33
CA PRO A 134 3.01 -10.14 2.89
C PRO A 134 4.34 -10.44 2.18
N ASP A 135 4.36 -11.49 1.36
CA ASP A 135 5.55 -11.96 0.62
C ASP A 135 6.77 -12.28 1.51
N GLY A 136 6.60 -12.41 2.82
CA GLY A 136 7.70 -12.60 3.76
C GLY A 136 8.60 -11.37 3.97
N VAL A 137 8.14 -10.18 3.56
CA VAL A 137 8.94 -8.94 3.62
C VAL A 137 8.36 -7.97 4.65
N GLU A 138 9.21 -7.52 5.57
CA GLU A 138 8.85 -6.47 6.52
C GLU A 138 8.67 -5.12 5.82
N ALA A 139 7.59 -4.44 6.16
CA ALA A 139 7.31 -3.08 5.70
C ALA A 139 6.83 -2.22 6.87
N HIS A 140 7.07 -0.92 6.79
CA HIS A 140 6.62 0.03 7.79
C HIS A 140 5.72 1.08 7.16
N ASP A 141 4.73 1.55 7.93
CA ASP A 141 3.97 2.74 7.53
C ASP A 141 4.75 4.04 7.81
N VAL A 142 4.15 5.17 7.42
CA VAL A 142 4.72 6.51 7.61
C VAL A 142 4.93 6.92 9.08
N TYR A 143 4.35 6.17 10.04
CA TYR A 143 4.52 6.37 11.48
C TYR A 143 5.56 5.41 12.09
N GLY A 144 6.23 4.61 11.25
CA GLY A 144 7.20 3.62 11.67
C GLY A 144 6.57 2.41 12.35
N ARG A 145 5.29 2.11 12.09
CA ARG A 145 4.65 0.87 12.58
C ARG A 145 4.91 -0.26 11.59
N LEU A 146 5.33 -1.41 12.10
CA LEU A 146 5.54 -2.64 11.35
C LEU A 146 4.19 -3.18 10.86
N LEU A 147 4.07 -3.37 9.55
CA LEU A 147 2.87 -3.83 8.86
C LEU A 147 2.83 -5.36 8.82
N CYS A 148 1.88 -5.97 9.52
CA CYS A 148 1.84 -7.43 9.66
C CYS A 148 0.44 -7.99 9.92
N HIS A 149 0.35 -9.31 9.81
CA HIS A 149 -0.66 -10.14 10.44
C HIS A 149 -0.16 -10.62 11.79
N VAL A 150 -1.06 -10.69 12.76
CA VAL A 150 -0.80 -11.29 14.07
C VAL A 150 -1.32 -12.73 14.05
N LEU A 151 -0.44 -13.68 14.37
CA LEU A 151 -0.78 -15.09 14.52
C LEU A 151 -0.86 -15.45 16.01
N LEU A 152 -1.91 -16.15 16.41
CA LEU A 152 -1.97 -16.75 17.74
C LEU A 152 -1.04 -17.96 17.83
N ALA A 153 -0.77 -18.43 19.04
CA ALA A 153 0.12 -19.58 19.27
C ALA A 153 -0.36 -20.85 18.55
N ASP A 154 -1.67 -21.02 18.36
CA ASP A 154 -2.28 -22.14 17.62
C ASP A 154 -2.29 -21.96 16.09
N GLY A 155 -1.66 -20.91 15.57
CA GLY A 155 -1.62 -20.58 14.14
C GLY A 155 -2.83 -19.79 13.64
N THR A 156 -3.83 -19.50 14.47
CA THR A 156 -4.98 -18.68 14.05
C THR A 156 -4.54 -17.28 13.62
N ASP A 157 -4.95 -16.85 12.42
CA ASP A 157 -4.79 -15.47 11.97
C ASP A 157 -5.79 -14.54 12.68
N PHE A 158 -5.27 -13.72 13.59
CA PHE A 158 -6.08 -12.79 14.38
C PHE A 158 -6.71 -11.69 13.52
N ASN A 159 -6.05 -11.24 12.44
CA ASN A 159 -6.60 -10.22 11.55
C ASN A 159 -7.85 -10.75 10.84
N VAL A 160 -7.81 -11.99 10.33
CA VAL A 160 -8.99 -12.63 9.72
C VAL A 160 -10.08 -12.88 10.77
N LEU A 161 -9.71 -13.28 11.99
CA LEU A 161 -10.63 -13.48 13.10
C LEU A 161 -11.37 -12.19 13.47
N LEU A 162 -10.67 -11.04 13.55
CA LEU A 162 -11.28 -9.72 13.78
C LEU A 162 -12.43 -9.43 12.80
N VAL A 163 -12.21 -9.72 11.51
CA VAL A 163 -13.24 -9.51 10.49
C VAL A 163 -14.38 -10.50 10.63
N ARG A 164 -14.06 -11.78 10.93
CA ARG A 164 -15.07 -12.85 11.08
C ARG A 164 -16.01 -12.61 12.25
N GLU A 165 -15.49 -12.10 13.36
CA GLU A 165 -16.27 -11.77 14.56
C GLU A 165 -16.95 -10.40 14.48
N GLY A 166 -16.72 -9.62 13.42
CA GLY A 166 -17.35 -8.32 13.20
C GLY A 166 -16.73 -7.17 14.01
N TRP A 167 -15.53 -7.35 14.58
CA TRP A 167 -14.78 -6.27 15.24
C TRP A 167 -14.20 -5.26 14.25
N SER A 168 -14.01 -5.68 13.00
CA SER A 168 -13.41 -4.87 11.95
C SER A 168 -14.06 -5.17 10.59
N PRO A 169 -14.20 -4.20 9.68
CA PRO A 169 -14.47 -4.50 8.29
C PRO A 169 -13.21 -5.13 7.66
N TYR A 170 -13.37 -5.81 6.53
CA TYR A 170 -12.22 -6.04 5.66
C TYR A 170 -11.78 -4.70 5.06
N PHE A 171 -10.62 -4.20 5.49
CA PHE A 171 -10.13 -2.87 5.15
C PHE A 171 -9.10 -2.94 4.01
N ASN A 172 -9.60 -3.04 2.77
CA ASN A 172 -8.79 -3.11 1.54
C ASN A 172 -8.55 -1.75 0.86
N LYS A 173 -8.70 -0.61 1.58
CA LYS A 173 -8.51 0.76 1.05
C LYS A 173 -7.15 0.96 0.35
N TYR A 174 -6.13 0.18 0.75
CA TYR A 174 -4.76 0.20 0.23
C TYR A 174 -4.39 -1.06 -0.58
N GLY A 175 -5.39 -1.71 -1.19
CA GLY A 175 -5.23 -2.91 -2.00
C GLY A 175 -5.82 -4.13 -1.31
N ASN A 176 -6.16 -5.16 -2.09
CA ASN A 176 -6.57 -6.43 -1.51
C ASN A 176 -5.39 -7.10 -0.79
N SER A 177 -5.72 -8.00 0.14
CA SER A 177 -4.74 -8.74 0.92
C SER A 177 -3.99 -9.67 -0.02
N ARG A 178 -2.66 -9.58 -0.03
CA ARG A 178 -1.82 -10.40 -0.91
C ARG A 178 -1.75 -11.87 -0.47
N ILE A 179 -2.08 -12.15 0.79
CA ILE A 179 -1.88 -13.46 1.40
C ILE A 179 -3.20 -14.14 1.83
N CYS A 180 -4.30 -13.39 1.98
CA CYS A 180 -5.55 -13.95 2.50
C CYS A 180 -6.81 -13.18 2.07
N HIS A 181 -6.86 -12.73 0.81
CA HIS A 181 -8.01 -11.99 0.29
C HIS A 181 -9.32 -12.80 0.37
N ALA A 182 -9.28 -14.08 -0.04
CA ALA A 182 -10.47 -14.92 -0.06
C ALA A 182 -11.04 -15.16 1.35
N GLU A 183 -10.16 -15.35 2.33
CA GLU A 183 -10.48 -15.56 3.73
C GLU A 183 -11.12 -14.32 4.35
N PHE A 184 -10.59 -13.13 4.04
CA PHE A 184 -11.19 -11.88 4.49
C PHE A 184 -12.58 -11.64 3.88
N VAL A 185 -12.75 -11.93 2.58
CA VAL A 185 -14.06 -11.83 1.92
C VAL A 185 -15.05 -12.80 2.54
N ALA A 186 -14.65 -14.05 2.78
CA ALA A 186 -15.48 -15.05 3.45
C ALA A 186 -15.85 -14.62 4.88
N ALA A 187 -14.87 -14.20 5.67
CA ALA A 187 -15.05 -13.72 7.04
C ALA A 187 -16.02 -12.53 7.12
N GLN A 188 -15.87 -11.54 6.23
CA GLN A 188 -16.77 -10.38 6.21
C GLN A 188 -18.19 -10.79 5.83
N ASN A 189 -18.35 -11.69 4.84
CA ASN A 189 -19.66 -12.19 4.45
C ASN A 189 -20.35 -12.98 5.57
N GLU A 190 -19.59 -13.79 6.31
CA GLU A 190 -20.07 -14.49 7.51
C GLU A 190 -20.56 -13.50 8.56
N ALA A 191 -19.74 -12.51 8.92
CA ALA A 191 -20.07 -11.51 9.93
C ALA A 191 -21.32 -10.68 9.54
N ARG A 192 -21.43 -10.28 8.26
CA ARG A 192 -22.59 -9.55 7.72
C ARG A 192 -23.87 -10.37 7.77
N ARG A 193 -23.82 -11.66 7.40
CA ARG A 193 -24.98 -12.56 7.47
C ARG A 193 -25.43 -12.78 8.91
N ALA A 194 -24.47 -12.93 9.82
CA ALA A 194 -24.74 -13.12 11.24
C ALA A 194 -25.16 -11.82 11.96
N LYS A 195 -24.99 -10.65 11.32
CA LYS A 195 -25.25 -9.32 11.90
C LYS A 195 -24.53 -9.14 13.24
N VAL A 196 -23.23 -9.44 13.28
CA VAL A 196 -22.39 -9.32 14.47
C VAL A 196 -21.50 -8.09 14.41
N GLY A 197 -21.14 -7.56 15.59
CA GLY A 197 -20.26 -6.39 15.73
C GLY A 197 -20.73 -5.19 14.92
N ILE A 198 -19.85 -4.62 14.09
CA ILE A 198 -20.17 -3.46 13.24
C ILE A 198 -21.33 -3.69 12.24
N TRP A 199 -21.74 -4.94 12.01
CA TRP A 199 -22.84 -5.29 11.10
C TRP A 199 -24.20 -5.40 11.80
N ASN A 200 -24.23 -5.30 13.14
CA ASN A 200 -25.48 -5.24 13.89
C ASN A 200 -26.02 -3.79 13.88
N PRO A 201 -27.25 -3.53 13.42
CA PRO A 201 -27.81 -2.17 13.42
C PRO A 201 -28.01 -1.57 14.81
N GLU A 202 -28.01 -2.39 15.87
CA GLU A 202 -28.07 -1.92 17.26
C GLU A 202 -26.70 -1.56 17.83
N THR A 203 -25.60 -1.89 17.12
CA THR A 203 -24.25 -1.46 17.51
C THR A 203 -24.15 0.06 17.46
N ASN A 204 -23.41 0.65 18.39
CA ASN A 204 -23.27 2.10 18.58
C ASN A 204 -24.55 2.85 18.94
N ARG A 205 -25.64 2.15 19.26
CA ARG A 205 -26.83 2.78 19.81
C ARG A 205 -26.53 3.32 21.21
N PRO A 206 -26.73 4.63 21.48
CA PRO A 206 -26.46 5.20 22.79
C PRO A 206 -27.52 4.77 23.80
N ASP A 207 -27.13 4.69 25.08
CA ASP A 207 -28.05 4.39 26.19
C ASP A 207 -29.14 5.46 26.34
N ASP A 208 -28.79 6.72 26.06
CA ASP A 208 -29.71 7.85 26.03
C ASP A 208 -30.42 7.92 24.66
N PRO A 209 -31.73 7.64 24.58
CA PRO A 209 -32.47 7.64 23.32
C PRO A 209 -32.58 9.01 22.65
N SER A 210 -32.24 10.11 23.36
CA SER A 210 -32.19 11.45 22.79
C SER A 210 -30.94 11.71 21.96
N GLN A 211 -29.90 10.87 22.10
CA GLN A 211 -28.65 10.96 21.35
C GLN A 211 -28.72 10.16 20.06
N ARG A 212 -28.04 10.65 19.02
CA ARG A 212 -27.92 9.92 17.75
C ARG A 212 -26.77 8.91 17.85
N ALA A 213 -26.99 7.71 17.32
CA ALA A 213 -25.92 6.74 17.13
C ALA A 213 -24.86 7.32 16.20
N ILE A 214 -23.60 7.20 16.60
CA ILE A 214 -22.45 7.55 15.77
C ILE A 214 -22.01 6.27 15.07
N VAL A 215 -22.21 6.23 13.76
CA VAL A 215 -21.93 5.04 12.93
C VAL A 215 -21.07 5.42 11.75
N ARG A 216 -20.20 4.50 11.33
CA ARG A 216 -19.45 4.66 10.07
C ARG A 216 -20.35 4.33 8.87
N PRO A 217 -20.27 5.10 7.77
CA PRO A 217 -21.08 4.87 6.58
C PRO A 217 -20.51 3.70 5.75
N TYR A 218 -20.59 2.47 6.27
CA TYR A 218 -19.99 1.29 5.63
C TYR A 218 -20.58 0.97 4.25
N ASP A 219 -21.83 1.34 4.01
CA ASP A 219 -22.50 1.28 2.71
C ASP A 219 -21.80 2.11 1.63
N ARG A 220 -21.19 3.24 2.01
CA ARG A 220 -20.39 4.09 1.11
C ARG A 220 -18.90 3.77 1.15
N LEU A 221 -18.38 3.39 2.32
CA LEU A 221 -16.96 3.07 2.51
C LEU A 221 -16.56 1.81 1.75
N LEU A 222 -17.35 0.73 1.82
CA LEU A 222 -16.96 -0.55 1.21
C LEU A 222 -16.86 -0.47 -0.32
N PRO A 223 -17.84 0.09 -1.07
CA PRO A 223 -17.67 0.30 -2.50
C PRO A 223 -16.45 1.14 -2.85
N TRP A 224 -16.18 2.18 -2.06
CA TRP A 224 -15.04 3.04 -2.29
C TRP A 224 -13.71 2.33 -2.07
N TRP A 225 -13.58 1.57 -0.99
CA TRP A 225 -12.38 0.77 -0.72
C TRP A 225 -12.17 -0.31 -1.77
N ASN A 226 -13.24 -0.99 -2.21
CA ASN A 226 -13.17 -1.98 -3.28
C ASN A 226 -12.70 -1.38 -4.60
N ALA A 227 -13.25 -0.22 -5.01
CA ALA A 227 -12.82 0.46 -6.22
C ALA A 227 -11.33 0.86 -6.17
N ARG A 228 -10.84 1.30 -5.00
CA ARG A 228 -9.41 1.57 -4.78
C ARG A 228 -8.57 0.29 -4.85
N ALA A 229 -9.05 -0.79 -4.22
CA ALA A 229 -8.37 -2.08 -4.21
C ALA A 229 -8.21 -2.63 -5.63
N GLU A 230 -9.26 -2.57 -6.45
CA GLU A 230 -9.22 -2.96 -7.86
C GLU A 230 -8.21 -2.13 -8.67
N ALA A 231 -8.13 -0.82 -8.42
CA ALA A 231 -7.15 0.05 -9.08
C ALA A 231 -5.71 -0.37 -8.74
N ILE A 232 -5.44 -0.63 -7.46
CA ILE A 232 -4.13 -1.04 -6.95
C ILE A 232 -3.75 -2.42 -7.47
N ASP A 233 -4.65 -3.41 -7.41
CA ASP A 233 -4.36 -4.76 -7.90
C ASP A 233 -4.16 -4.77 -9.41
N GLY A 234 -4.93 -3.97 -10.15
CA GLY A 234 -4.72 -3.77 -11.57
C GLY A 234 -3.35 -3.15 -11.89
N ALA A 235 -2.88 -2.22 -11.05
CA ALA A 235 -1.55 -1.62 -11.18
C ALA A 235 -0.44 -2.62 -10.89
N ARG A 236 -0.52 -3.35 -9.77
CA ARG A 236 0.41 -4.44 -9.41
C ARG A 236 0.52 -5.46 -10.53
N ALA A 237 -0.60 -5.91 -11.09
CA ALA A 237 -0.60 -6.88 -12.19
C ALA A 237 0.05 -6.33 -13.48
N ARG A 238 -0.10 -5.04 -13.78
CA ARG A 238 0.61 -4.38 -14.91
C ARG A 238 2.11 -4.27 -14.63
N HIS A 239 2.47 -3.87 -13.42
CA HIS A 239 3.85 -3.75 -12.96
C HIS A 239 4.57 -5.10 -13.03
N GLU A 240 3.98 -6.18 -12.51
CA GLU A 240 4.55 -7.53 -12.59
C GLU A 240 4.82 -8.01 -14.03
N ARG A 241 3.96 -7.62 -15.00
CA ARG A 241 4.15 -7.97 -16.41
C ARG A 241 5.28 -7.19 -17.06
N ASN A 242 5.44 -5.92 -16.70
CA ASN A 242 6.52 -5.08 -17.23
C ASN A 242 6.81 -3.91 -16.25
N PRO A 243 7.75 -4.10 -15.31
CA PRO A 243 8.02 -3.12 -14.26
C PRO A 243 8.73 -1.87 -14.80
N VAL A 244 9.35 -1.96 -16.00
CA VAL A 244 10.00 -0.84 -16.66
C VAL A 244 9.00 0.15 -17.24
N LEU A 245 7.90 -0.37 -17.81
CA LEU A 245 6.90 0.47 -18.47
C LEU A 245 5.69 0.80 -17.59
N ASN A 246 5.51 0.10 -16.46
CA ASN A 246 4.39 0.31 -15.55
C ASN A 246 4.94 0.52 -14.14
N VAL A 247 4.97 1.77 -13.70
CA VAL A 247 5.59 2.20 -12.45
C VAL A 247 4.52 2.56 -11.45
N GLU A 248 4.65 2.12 -10.21
CA GLU A 248 3.82 2.59 -9.12
C GLU A 248 4.56 3.72 -8.39
N ALA A 249 3.90 4.86 -8.16
CA ALA A 249 4.53 6.04 -7.56
C ALA A 249 5.01 5.82 -6.11
N ASP A 250 4.49 4.80 -5.43
CA ASP A 250 4.89 4.35 -4.11
C ASP A 250 6.02 3.29 -4.14
N ARG A 251 6.50 2.91 -5.33
CA ARG A 251 7.66 2.03 -5.56
C ARG A 251 8.79 2.80 -6.25
N PRO A 252 9.45 3.74 -5.54
CA PRO A 252 10.36 4.67 -6.16
C PRO A 252 11.65 4.02 -6.72
N ASP A 253 11.94 2.76 -6.37
CA ASP A 253 13.08 1.99 -6.88
C ASP A 253 12.97 1.69 -8.37
N ASP A 254 11.73 1.56 -8.88
CA ASP A 254 11.46 1.21 -10.28
C ASP A 254 11.53 2.44 -11.21
N VAL A 255 11.48 3.64 -10.62
CA VAL A 255 11.37 4.92 -11.35
C VAL A 255 12.64 5.23 -12.16
N GLN A 256 13.82 4.86 -11.64
CA GLN A 256 15.09 5.08 -12.32
C GLN A 256 15.17 4.27 -13.64
N LEU A 257 14.72 3.02 -13.62
CA LEU A 257 14.75 2.15 -14.79
C LEU A 257 13.75 2.62 -15.86
N ALA A 258 12.57 3.06 -15.42
CA ALA A 258 11.56 3.66 -16.29
C ALA A 258 12.03 4.97 -16.95
N ALA A 259 12.83 5.77 -16.23
CA ALA A 259 13.43 6.98 -16.78
C ALA A 259 14.49 6.65 -17.85
N TRP A 260 15.33 5.64 -17.64
CA TRP A 260 16.27 5.19 -18.69
C TRP A 260 15.55 4.65 -19.93
N ALA A 261 14.44 3.91 -19.75
CA ALA A 261 13.62 3.51 -20.89
C ALA A 261 13.04 4.71 -21.64
N SER A 262 12.62 5.75 -20.90
CA SER A 262 12.13 7.01 -21.44
C SER A 262 13.20 7.79 -22.22
N GLU A 263 14.45 7.81 -21.76
CA GLU A 263 15.60 8.35 -22.50
C GLU A 263 15.82 7.60 -23.83
N GLY A 264 15.53 6.30 -23.86
CA GLY A 264 15.50 5.46 -25.07
C GLY A 264 14.27 5.66 -25.97
N GLY A 265 13.38 6.59 -25.64
CA GLY A 265 12.16 6.90 -26.40
C GLY A 265 10.92 6.11 -26.00
N ALA A 266 10.97 5.32 -24.91
CA ALA A 266 9.80 4.62 -24.41
C ALA A 266 8.79 5.58 -23.77
N THR A 267 7.51 5.21 -23.85
CA THR A 267 6.45 5.81 -23.05
C THR A 267 6.14 4.88 -21.89
N VAL A 268 6.02 5.43 -20.68
CA VAL A 268 5.72 4.69 -19.46
C VAL A 268 4.34 5.08 -18.92
N GLU A 269 3.72 4.18 -18.16
CA GLU A 269 2.55 4.44 -17.34
C GLU A 269 2.98 4.57 -15.88
N VAL A 270 2.66 5.69 -15.23
CA VAL A 270 2.84 5.91 -13.80
C VAL A 270 1.47 5.83 -13.11
N PHE A 271 1.32 4.88 -12.20
CA PHE A 271 0.14 4.72 -11.36
C PHE A 271 0.33 5.42 -10.01
N GLY A 272 -0.67 6.17 -9.55
CA GLY A 272 -0.63 6.78 -8.23
C GLY A 272 -1.84 7.66 -7.93
N SER A 273 -1.94 8.10 -6.68
CA SER A 273 -2.92 9.12 -6.26
C SER A 273 -2.25 10.48 -6.17
N ILE A 274 -2.99 11.54 -6.45
CA ILE A 274 -2.50 12.92 -6.33
C ILE A 274 -2.43 13.30 -4.84
N ASP A 275 -1.28 13.79 -4.40
CA ASP A 275 -1.11 14.42 -3.08
C ASP A 275 -1.49 15.90 -3.12
N ARG A 276 -0.98 16.64 -4.11
CA ARG A 276 -1.23 18.07 -4.28
C ARG A 276 -1.23 18.48 -5.75
N ILE A 277 -2.01 19.49 -6.07
CA ILE A 277 -2.01 20.17 -7.37
C ILE A 277 -1.68 21.64 -7.14
N PHE A 278 -0.77 22.19 -7.92
CA PHE A 278 -0.42 23.61 -7.83
C PHE A 278 0.04 24.16 -9.19
N ASP A 279 -0.27 25.44 -9.39
CA ASP A 279 0.19 26.21 -10.55
C ASP A 279 1.64 26.65 -10.33
N GLU A 280 2.39 26.73 -11.42
CA GLU A 280 3.81 27.07 -11.42
C GLU A 280 4.04 28.42 -12.10
N ASP A 281 5.19 29.05 -11.81
CA ASP A 281 5.48 30.41 -12.27
C ASP A 281 5.49 30.56 -13.81
N ASP A 282 5.75 29.47 -14.54
CA ASP A 282 5.72 29.40 -16.00
C ASP A 282 4.30 29.17 -16.58
N GLY A 283 3.28 29.08 -15.71
CA GLY A 283 1.88 28.81 -16.04
C GLY A 283 1.56 27.34 -16.34
N SER A 284 2.52 26.43 -16.18
CA SER A 284 2.24 25.00 -16.15
C SER A 284 1.59 24.59 -14.83
N VAL A 285 1.01 23.40 -14.82
CA VAL A 285 0.40 22.78 -13.62
C VAL A 285 1.20 21.55 -13.22
N THR A 286 1.49 21.43 -11.93
CA THR A 286 2.14 20.26 -11.34
C THR A 286 1.14 19.47 -10.50
N LEU A 287 1.05 18.17 -10.76
CA LEU A 287 0.40 17.19 -9.92
C LEU A 287 1.49 16.39 -9.20
N LEU A 288 1.61 16.59 -7.89
CA LEU A 288 2.53 15.82 -7.07
C LEU A 288 1.87 14.49 -6.71
N LEU A 289 2.47 13.36 -7.10
CA LEU A 289 1.96 12.05 -6.72
C LEU A 289 2.38 11.68 -5.31
N ARG A 290 1.46 11.03 -4.58
CA ARG A 290 1.69 10.52 -3.23
C ARG A 290 2.69 9.38 -3.27
N THR A 291 3.67 9.43 -2.37
CA THR A 291 4.71 8.42 -2.18
C THR A 291 5.00 8.26 -0.68
N GLY A 292 5.52 7.09 -0.28
CA GLY A 292 6.03 6.87 1.07
C GLY A 292 7.32 7.66 1.38
N GLU A 293 8.07 8.06 0.34
CA GLU A 293 9.37 8.72 0.44
C GLU A 293 9.29 10.11 -0.22
N LYS A 294 9.13 11.17 0.60
CA LYS A 294 8.88 12.55 0.13
C LYS A 294 9.94 13.08 -0.83
N ASP A 295 11.18 12.63 -0.69
CA ASP A 295 12.34 13.00 -1.51
C ASP A 295 12.36 12.29 -2.88
N ARG A 296 11.53 11.27 -3.08
CA ARG A 296 11.43 10.50 -4.33
C ARG A 296 10.08 10.65 -5.03
N ALA A 297 9.36 11.73 -4.72
CA ALA A 297 8.07 12.01 -5.32
C ALA A 297 8.16 12.19 -6.84
N ILE A 298 7.16 11.64 -7.54
CA ILE A 298 6.97 11.82 -8.99
C ILE A 298 6.02 13.00 -9.20
N ARG A 299 6.40 13.91 -10.11
CA ARG A 299 5.59 15.04 -10.54
C ARG A 299 5.02 14.76 -11.92
N VAL A 300 3.73 14.96 -12.11
CA VAL A 300 3.14 15.01 -13.45
C VAL A 300 2.97 16.47 -13.84
N ARG A 301 3.44 16.83 -15.03
CA ARG A 301 3.51 18.20 -15.53
C ARG A 301 2.58 18.37 -16.73
N ILE A 302 1.74 19.39 -16.67
CA ILE A 302 0.89 19.83 -17.79
C ILE A 302 1.40 21.21 -18.20
N ALA A 303 1.90 21.35 -19.43
CA ALA A 303 2.36 22.65 -19.89
C ALA A 303 1.20 23.63 -20.08
N LYS A 304 1.46 24.93 -19.91
CA LYS A 304 0.45 26.01 -20.01
C LYS A 304 -0.45 25.91 -21.25
N ASN A 305 0.11 25.58 -22.40
CA ASN A 305 -0.59 25.45 -23.68
C ASN A 305 -1.48 24.20 -23.77
N HIS A 306 -1.33 23.25 -22.84
CA HIS A 306 -2.10 22.01 -22.76
C HIS A 306 -3.16 22.03 -21.64
N ASN A 307 -3.09 22.96 -20.67
CA ASN A 307 -4.01 23.04 -19.53
C ASN A 307 -5.49 22.94 -19.93
N ALA A 308 -5.90 23.61 -21.01
CA ALA A 308 -7.28 23.64 -21.50
C ALA A 308 -7.81 22.27 -21.99
N GLN A 309 -6.94 21.27 -22.16
CA GLN A 309 -7.33 19.91 -22.55
C GLN A 309 -7.74 19.05 -21.34
N PHE A 310 -7.40 19.46 -20.12
CA PHE A 310 -7.60 18.70 -18.89
C PHE A 310 -8.71 19.32 -18.03
N ASP A 311 -9.54 18.46 -17.45
CA ASP A 311 -10.47 18.87 -16.38
C ASP A 311 -9.68 18.97 -15.06
N LEU A 312 -9.04 20.13 -14.86
CA LEU A 312 -8.23 20.37 -13.66
C LEU A 312 -9.08 20.43 -12.37
N ASP A 313 -10.37 20.73 -12.49
CA ASP A 313 -11.27 20.78 -11.34
C ASP A 313 -11.65 19.37 -10.89
N ASP A 314 -11.91 18.44 -11.81
CA ASP A 314 -12.04 17.01 -11.49
C ASP A 314 -10.76 16.44 -10.87
N LEU A 315 -9.58 16.80 -11.39
CA LEU A 315 -8.31 16.34 -10.81
C LEU A 315 -8.09 16.89 -9.39
N ARG A 316 -8.42 18.16 -9.14
CA ARG A 316 -8.38 18.74 -7.78
C ARG A 316 -9.37 18.05 -6.86
N ARG A 317 -10.60 17.84 -7.34
CA ARG A 317 -11.64 17.10 -6.61
C ARG A 317 -11.16 15.72 -6.18
N ARG A 318 -10.61 14.93 -7.12
CA ARG A 318 -10.04 13.59 -6.86
C ARG A 318 -8.85 13.61 -5.90
N SER A 319 -8.13 14.72 -5.79
CA SER A 319 -7.01 14.81 -4.83
C SER A 319 -7.46 14.95 -3.37
N THR A 320 -8.71 15.38 -3.12
CA THR A 320 -9.19 15.69 -1.76
C THR A 320 -10.47 14.96 -1.34
N GLU A 321 -11.38 14.65 -2.27
CA GLU A 321 -12.68 14.08 -1.93
C GLU A 321 -12.61 12.57 -1.67
N GLU A 322 -13.38 12.13 -0.67
CA GLU A 322 -13.63 10.72 -0.38
C GLU A 322 -14.78 10.19 -1.24
N PHE A 323 -14.93 8.87 -1.31
CA PHE A 323 -16.01 8.19 -2.05
C PHE A 323 -15.98 8.34 -3.58
N ILE A 324 -14.86 8.79 -4.15
CA ILE A 324 -14.58 8.76 -5.59
C ILE A 324 -13.26 8.04 -5.87
N GLN A 325 -13.08 7.54 -7.09
CA GLN A 325 -11.80 6.96 -7.50
C GLN A 325 -10.74 8.06 -7.57
N ASN A 326 -9.66 7.88 -6.81
CA ASN A 326 -8.57 8.86 -6.76
C ASN A 326 -7.20 8.29 -7.18
N TYR A 327 -7.12 7.01 -7.53
CA TYR A 327 -5.97 6.47 -8.23
C TYR A 327 -6.10 6.74 -9.73
N LEU A 328 -5.02 7.21 -10.32
CA LEU A 328 -4.91 7.58 -11.72
C LEU A 328 -3.73 6.84 -12.35
N VAL A 329 -3.76 6.75 -13.67
CA VAL A 329 -2.63 6.34 -14.50
C VAL A 329 -2.28 7.49 -15.43
N PHE A 330 -1.00 7.84 -15.44
CA PHE A 330 -0.42 8.89 -16.25
C PHE A 330 0.53 8.29 -17.27
N ARG A 331 0.28 8.50 -18.56
CA ARG A 331 1.08 7.94 -19.65
C ARG A 331 1.96 9.01 -20.28
N GLY A 332 3.27 8.86 -20.24
CA GLY A 332 4.19 9.86 -20.79
C GLY A 332 5.65 9.44 -20.75
N THR A 333 6.54 10.41 -20.88
CA THR A 333 7.98 10.22 -20.83
C THR A 333 8.49 10.75 -19.48
N LEU A 334 9.25 9.93 -18.79
CA LEU A 334 9.76 10.22 -17.45
C LEU A 334 11.20 10.73 -17.53
N GLN A 335 11.51 11.81 -16.81
CA GLN A 335 12.85 12.41 -16.79
C GLN A 335 13.20 12.97 -15.40
N PRO A 336 14.49 13.22 -15.09
CA PRO A 336 14.89 13.86 -13.85
C PRO A 336 14.27 15.26 -13.71
N ALA A 337 13.73 15.57 -12.53
CA ALA A 337 13.17 16.90 -12.24
C ALA A 337 14.28 17.89 -11.80
N ARG A 338 14.12 19.17 -12.15
CA ARG A 338 15.11 20.23 -11.81
C ARG A 338 15.38 20.39 -10.30
N ARG A 339 14.39 20.09 -9.46
CA ARG A 339 14.47 20.21 -7.98
C ARG A 339 14.62 18.85 -7.29
N GLY A 340 15.12 17.83 -8.01
CA GLY A 340 15.24 16.46 -7.52
C GLY A 340 13.95 15.65 -7.65
N GLY A 341 14.09 14.33 -7.69
CA GLY A 341 13.01 13.40 -8.04
C GLY A 341 12.76 13.34 -9.54
N TRP A 342 11.53 12.98 -9.93
CA TRP A 342 11.19 12.68 -11.32
C TRP A 342 9.99 13.49 -11.79
N GLU A 343 9.96 13.81 -13.08
CA GLU A 343 8.83 14.45 -13.73
C GLU A 343 8.39 13.69 -14.99
N LEU A 344 7.08 13.59 -15.17
CA LEU A 344 6.44 13.04 -16.35
C LEU A 344 5.58 14.12 -17.00
N TRP A 345 5.78 14.37 -18.28
CA TRP A 345 5.00 15.37 -19.02
C TRP A 345 3.81 14.72 -19.73
N VAL A 346 2.64 15.35 -19.60
CA VAL A 346 1.43 15.01 -20.36
C VAL A 346 0.95 16.24 -21.14
N ALA A 347 0.46 16.01 -22.35
CA ALA A 347 0.04 17.03 -23.31
C ALA A 347 -1.41 16.86 -23.78
N ALA A 348 -1.99 15.67 -23.62
CA ALA A 348 -3.37 15.35 -23.97
C ALA A 348 -4.10 14.64 -22.82
N SER A 349 -5.41 14.82 -22.72
CA SER A 349 -6.23 14.26 -21.62
C SER A 349 -6.34 12.74 -21.66
N ASP A 350 -6.18 12.10 -22.81
CA ASP A 350 -6.15 10.64 -22.95
C ASP A 350 -4.91 9.99 -22.33
N GLN A 351 -3.89 10.79 -21.99
CA GLN A 351 -2.73 10.37 -21.21
C GLN A 351 -3.03 10.25 -19.72
N VAL A 352 -4.23 10.65 -19.27
CA VAL A 352 -4.65 10.55 -17.88
C VAL A 352 -5.96 9.77 -17.81
N ARG A 353 -5.96 8.68 -17.07
CA ARG A 353 -7.15 7.85 -16.88
C ARG A 353 -7.28 7.39 -15.44
N LEU A 354 -8.49 7.01 -15.06
CA LEU A 354 -8.73 6.34 -13.78
C LEU A 354 -7.92 5.03 -13.70
N GLY A 355 -7.38 4.76 -12.52
CA GLY A 355 -6.64 3.53 -12.23
C GLY A 355 -7.54 2.31 -12.10
N GLY A 356 -8.81 2.51 -11.77
CA GLY A 356 -9.85 1.50 -11.61
C GLY A 356 -11.25 2.10 -11.78
N PRO A 357 -12.32 1.36 -11.44
CA PRO A 357 -13.67 1.86 -11.59
C PRO A 357 -13.97 2.98 -10.58
N GLU A 358 -15.05 3.72 -10.83
CA GLU A 358 -15.68 4.51 -9.77
C GLU A 358 -16.37 3.59 -8.74
N PRO A 359 -16.49 4.03 -7.47
CA PRO A 359 -17.28 3.31 -6.46
C PRO A 359 -18.74 3.12 -6.92
N ARG A 360 -19.31 1.94 -6.69
CA ARG A 360 -20.67 1.56 -7.15
C ARG A 360 -21.59 1.11 -6.02
#